data_AF-A0A5M9M4N7-F1
#
_entry.id   AF-A0A5M9M4N7-F1
#
_cell.length_a   1.000
_cell.length_b   1.000
_cell.length_c   1.000
_cell.angle_alpha   90.00
_cell.angle_beta   90.00
_cell.angle_gamma   90.00
#
_symmetry.space_group_name_H-M   'P 1'
#
loop_
_entity.id
_entity.type
_entity.pdbx_description
1 polymer ?
#
loop_
_entity_poly.entity_id
_entity_poly.type
_entity_poly.pdbx_seq_one_letter_code
_entity_poly.pdbx_strand_id
1 'polypeptide(L)'
;MKYANLVLSLASMSWAAACGSLTLTSQLDIDTQASCSTVNGDVKISSEYVGTLNLAGVETVTGAVNGAGLHSLSSINFPDLKLVAGSINLTGSFNDLSIPSLENVNGGFKVISTKNITCATWTKMEDYKRIRGKYECRALAPQESMH
;
A
#
# COMPACT_ATOMS: atom_id res chain seq x y z
N MET A 1 -2.93 -54.79 -21.72
CA MET A 1 -1.84 -53.87 -21.34
C MET A 1 -2.49 -52.77 -20.49
N LYS A 2 -2.11 -52.69 -19.21
CA LYS A 2 -2.81 -51.92 -18.18
C LYS A 2 -1.86 -50.88 -17.59
N TYR A 3 -2.29 -49.63 -17.70
CA TYR A 3 -1.93 -48.41 -16.96
C TYR A 3 -0.46 -47.93 -16.96
N ALA A 4 -0.30 -46.67 -17.33
CA ALA A 4 0.27 -45.67 -16.43
C ALA A 4 -0.21 -44.28 -16.88
N ASN A 5 -1.33 -43.82 -16.32
CA ASN A 5 -1.69 -42.42 -16.37
C ASN A 5 -0.68 -41.67 -15.51
N LEU A 6 0.23 -40.95 -16.17
CA LEU A 6 1.15 -40.03 -15.51
C LEU A 6 0.35 -38.82 -15.03
N VAL A 7 -0.23 -38.91 -13.85
CA VAL A 7 -0.77 -37.73 -13.17
C VAL A 7 0.43 -36.93 -12.70
N LEU A 8 0.80 -35.91 -13.47
CA LEU A 8 1.74 -34.89 -13.02
C LEU A 8 1.01 -34.08 -11.95
N SER A 9 1.05 -34.53 -10.70
CA SER A 9 0.67 -33.71 -9.56
C SER A 9 1.71 -32.60 -9.45
N LEU A 10 1.51 -31.53 -10.21
CA LEU A 10 2.03 -30.22 -9.85
C LEU A 10 1.41 -29.93 -8.48
N ALA A 11 2.13 -30.26 -7.41
CA ALA A 11 1.98 -29.51 -6.19
C ALA A 11 2.22 -28.06 -6.63
N SER A 12 1.14 -27.30 -6.76
CA SER A 12 1.18 -25.88 -7.03
C SER A 12 1.89 -25.25 -5.84
N MET A 13 3.23 -25.25 -5.87
CA MET A 13 4.02 -24.32 -5.11
C MET A 13 3.63 -22.97 -5.71
N SER A 14 2.60 -22.38 -5.13
CA SER A 14 2.19 -21.02 -5.40
C SER A 14 3.38 -20.14 -5.05
N TRP A 15 4.28 -19.92 -6.00
CA TRP A 15 5.08 -18.71 -5.99
C TRP A 15 4.06 -17.59 -6.00
N ALA A 16 3.88 -16.95 -4.84
CA ALA A 16 3.23 -15.66 -4.79
C ALA A 16 3.82 -14.86 -5.94
N ALA A 17 3.01 -14.53 -6.94
CA ALA A 17 3.51 -13.83 -8.11
C ALA A 17 4.16 -12.55 -7.60
N ALA A 18 5.48 -12.48 -7.79
CA ALA A 18 6.30 -11.42 -7.25
C ALA A 18 6.69 -10.50 -8.40
N CYS A 19 6.58 -9.20 -8.17
CA CYS A 19 6.87 -8.17 -9.16
C CYS A 19 8.03 -7.33 -8.69
N GLY A 20 8.69 -6.64 -9.63
CA GLY A 20 9.70 -5.64 -9.28
C GLY A 20 9.07 -4.40 -8.64
N SER A 21 9.89 -3.38 -8.43
CA SER A 21 9.43 -2.06 -8.01
C SER A 21 8.38 -1.51 -8.99
N LEU A 22 7.34 -0.90 -8.44
CA LEU A 22 6.21 -0.35 -9.21
C LEU A 22 6.26 1.18 -9.20
N THR A 23 6.04 1.79 -10.36
CA THR A 23 5.77 3.23 -10.46
C THR A 23 4.37 3.42 -11.00
N LEU A 24 3.48 3.93 -10.16
CA LEU A 24 2.07 4.11 -10.46
C LEU A 24 1.86 5.53 -10.97
N THR A 25 1.56 5.65 -12.25
CA THR A 25 1.16 6.91 -12.91
C THR A 25 -0.33 6.94 -13.22
N SER A 26 -0.95 5.77 -13.33
CA SER A 26 -2.37 5.59 -13.56
C SER A 26 -2.85 4.23 -13.03
N GLN A 27 -4.16 4.01 -12.98
CA GLN A 27 -4.73 2.72 -12.55
C GLN A 27 -4.32 1.56 -13.48
N LEU A 28 -3.96 1.84 -14.74
CA LEU A 28 -3.48 0.83 -15.69
C LEU A 28 -2.16 0.17 -15.25
N ASP A 29 -1.29 0.93 -14.57
CA ASP A 29 -0.04 0.39 -14.01
C ASP A 29 -0.31 -0.67 -12.94
N ILE A 30 -1.48 -0.61 -12.30
CA ILE A 30 -1.91 -1.55 -11.28
C ILE A 30 -2.61 -2.75 -11.92
N ASP A 31 -3.49 -2.49 -12.90
CA ASP A 31 -4.22 -3.55 -13.61
C ASP A 31 -3.27 -4.49 -14.36
N THR A 32 -2.17 -3.95 -14.90
CA THR A 32 -1.10 -4.74 -15.53
C THR A 32 -0.29 -5.58 -14.54
N GLN A 33 -0.37 -5.27 -13.24
CA GLN A 33 0.30 -5.98 -12.15
C GLN A 33 -0.70 -6.78 -11.29
N ALA A 34 -1.95 -6.90 -11.72
CA ALA A 34 -3.05 -7.47 -10.93
C ALA A 34 -2.88 -8.93 -10.50
N SER A 35 -1.91 -9.67 -11.07
CA SER A 35 -1.59 -11.02 -10.63
C SER A 35 -0.62 -11.05 -9.45
N CYS A 36 -0.03 -9.92 -9.05
CA CYS A 36 1.05 -9.84 -8.09
C CYS A 36 0.58 -9.87 -6.64
N SER A 37 1.11 -10.79 -5.84
CA SER A 37 0.89 -10.79 -4.39
C SER A 37 2.04 -10.17 -3.60
N THR A 38 3.24 -10.07 -4.18
CA THR A 38 4.42 -9.50 -3.51
C THR A 38 5.16 -8.52 -4.41
N VAL A 39 5.29 -7.27 -3.99
CA VAL A 39 6.17 -6.30 -4.64
C VAL A 39 7.56 -6.41 -4.03
N ASN A 40 8.49 -6.96 -4.80
CA ASN A 40 9.89 -7.09 -4.42
C ASN A 40 10.68 -5.82 -4.74
N GLY A 41 10.33 -4.73 -4.05
CA GLY A 41 10.90 -3.41 -4.25
C GLY A 41 9.98 -2.32 -3.70
N ASP A 42 10.19 -1.09 -4.16
CA ASP A 42 9.38 0.06 -3.76
C ASP A 42 8.11 0.19 -4.60
N VAL A 43 7.06 0.73 -4.01
CA VAL A 43 5.87 1.23 -4.71
C VAL A 43 5.94 2.74 -4.71
N LYS A 44 6.11 3.36 -5.88
CA LYS A 44 6.14 4.81 -6.06
C LYS A 44 4.85 5.28 -6.70
N ILE A 45 4.16 6.22 -6.08
CA ILE A 45 2.99 6.90 -6.65
C ILE A 45 3.46 8.23 -7.21
N SER A 46 3.24 8.45 -8.51
CA SER A 46 3.57 9.72 -9.15
C SER A 46 2.66 10.84 -8.63
N SER A 47 3.20 12.05 -8.52
CA SER A 47 2.42 13.28 -8.24
C SER A 47 1.39 13.59 -9.32
N GLU A 48 1.58 13.02 -10.52
CA GLU A 48 0.67 13.15 -11.66
C GLU A 48 -0.50 12.17 -11.61
N TYR A 49 -0.53 11.24 -10.65
CA TYR A 49 -1.63 10.28 -10.53
C TYR A 49 -2.93 11.03 -10.20
N VAL A 50 -3.98 10.77 -10.98
CA VAL A 50 -5.28 11.44 -10.84
C VAL A 50 -6.36 10.43 -10.45
N GLY A 51 -7.28 10.85 -9.58
CA GLY A 51 -8.47 10.08 -9.23
C GLY A 51 -8.23 9.09 -8.10
N THR A 52 -8.73 7.87 -8.25
CA THR A 52 -8.68 6.83 -7.21
C THR A 52 -7.60 5.82 -7.53
N LEU A 53 -6.79 5.49 -6.52
CA LEU A 53 -5.76 4.47 -6.59
C LEU A 53 -6.23 3.25 -5.81
N ASN A 54 -6.36 2.12 -6.49
CA ASN A 54 -6.72 0.85 -5.86
C ASN A 54 -5.69 -0.24 -6.17
N LEU A 55 -4.87 -0.62 -5.19
CA LEU A 55 -3.89 -1.71 -5.27
C LEU A 55 -4.47 -2.99 -4.66
N ALA A 56 -5.29 -3.70 -5.44
CA ALA A 56 -5.83 -5.00 -5.05
C ALA A 56 -4.84 -6.13 -5.39
N GLY A 57 -4.88 -7.21 -4.60
CA GLY A 57 -4.08 -8.41 -4.79
C GLY A 57 -2.68 -8.37 -4.16
N VAL A 58 -2.08 -7.19 -3.97
CA VAL A 58 -0.76 -7.04 -3.35
C VAL A 58 -0.87 -7.16 -1.84
N GLU A 59 -0.28 -8.21 -1.28
CA GLU A 59 -0.27 -8.45 0.17
C GLU A 59 1.01 -7.95 0.86
N THR A 60 2.14 -7.99 0.16
CA THR A 60 3.45 -7.66 0.74
C THR A 60 4.23 -6.71 -0.15
N VAL A 61 4.82 -5.68 0.43
CA VAL A 61 5.81 -4.80 -0.19
C VAL A 61 7.12 -4.94 0.57
N THR A 62 8.17 -5.42 -0.08
CA THR A 62 9.47 -5.62 0.57
C THR A 62 10.29 -4.32 0.69
N GLY A 63 9.98 -3.33 -0.15
CA GLY A 63 10.53 -1.98 -0.05
C GLY A 63 9.58 -1.01 0.66
N ALA A 64 9.65 0.26 0.26
CA ALA A 64 8.84 1.35 0.79
C ALA A 64 7.71 1.74 -0.18
N VAL A 65 6.60 2.20 0.38
CA VAL A 65 5.52 2.84 -0.37
C VAL A 65 5.70 4.35 -0.28
N ASN A 66 5.91 5.01 -1.41
CA ASN A 66 6.27 6.42 -1.45
C ASN A 66 5.36 7.18 -2.41
N GLY A 67 4.79 8.29 -1.96
CA GLY A 67 4.01 9.21 -2.78
C GLY A 67 4.10 10.61 -2.21
N ALA A 68 4.50 11.57 -3.03
CA ALA A 68 4.63 12.96 -2.60
C ALA A 68 4.01 13.90 -3.62
N GLY A 69 3.40 14.99 -3.13
CA GLY A 69 2.68 15.93 -3.99
C GLY A 69 1.47 15.31 -4.67
N LEU A 70 0.79 14.36 -4.02
CA LEU A 70 -0.40 13.68 -4.55
C LEU A 70 -1.63 14.60 -4.48
N HIS A 71 -1.62 15.65 -5.30
CA HIS A 71 -2.63 16.71 -5.23
C HIS A 71 -3.92 16.36 -5.98
N SER A 72 -3.78 15.64 -7.09
CA SER A 72 -4.87 15.25 -7.98
C SER A 72 -5.50 13.90 -7.61
N LEU A 73 -4.99 13.27 -6.56
CA LEU A 73 -5.41 11.97 -6.09
C LEU A 73 -6.49 12.14 -5.02
N SER A 74 -7.65 11.50 -5.22
CA SER A 74 -8.80 11.60 -4.33
C SER A 74 -8.75 10.56 -3.21
N SER A 75 -8.48 9.30 -3.53
CA SER A 75 -8.53 8.19 -2.57
C SER A 75 -7.46 7.15 -2.85
N ILE A 76 -6.86 6.61 -1.78
CA ILE A 76 -5.85 5.55 -1.82
C ILE A 76 -6.41 4.32 -1.11
N ASN A 77 -6.50 3.20 -1.81
CA ASN A 77 -7.05 1.94 -1.32
C ASN A 77 -6.07 0.80 -1.55
N PHE A 78 -5.61 0.19 -0.46
CA PHE A 78 -4.74 -0.98 -0.45
C PHE A 78 -5.43 -2.11 0.35
N PRO A 79 -6.48 -2.72 -0.20
CA PRO A 79 -7.37 -3.64 0.54
C PRO A 79 -6.64 -4.87 1.07
N ASP A 80 -5.69 -5.42 0.32
CA ASP A 80 -5.03 -6.69 0.62
C ASP A 80 -3.65 -6.53 1.28
N LEU A 81 -3.14 -5.29 1.37
CA LEU A 81 -1.79 -5.01 1.85
C LEU A 81 -1.67 -5.30 3.34
N LYS A 82 -0.90 -6.32 3.70
CA LYS A 82 -0.65 -6.78 5.07
C LYS A 82 0.70 -6.31 5.60
N LEU A 83 1.76 -6.41 4.79
CA LEU A 83 3.12 -6.15 5.25
C LEU A 83 3.84 -5.15 4.36
N VAL A 84 4.45 -4.14 4.99
CA VAL A 84 5.45 -3.27 4.37
C VAL A 84 6.76 -3.43 5.13
N ALA A 85 7.77 -4.03 4.49
CA ALA A 85 9.07 -4.23 5.14
C ALA A 85 9.90 -2.92 5.19
N GLY A 86 9.66 -1.99 4.26
CA GLY A 86 10.18 -0.63 4.32
C GLY A 86 9.25 0.33 5.06
N SER A 87 9.18 1.56 4.57
CA SER A 87 8.37 2.64 5.15
C SER A 87 7.16 2.98 4.28
N ILE A 88 6.10 3.50 4.88
CA ILE A 88 4.98 4.13 4.16
C ILE A 88 5.17 5.64 4.26
N ASN A 89 5.32 6.34 3.14
CA ASN A 89 5.47 7.79 3.07
C ASN A 89 4.50 8.36 2.03
N LEU A 90 3.36 8.89 2.49
CA LEU A 90 2.33 9.46 1.62
C LEU A 90 2.08 10.91 2.01
N THR A 91 2.24 11.83 1.05
CA THR A 91 1.96 13.25 1.23
C THR A 91 1.18 13.83 0.06
N GLY A 92 0.10 14.55 0.33
CA GLY A 92 -0.76 15.11 -0.72
C GLY A 92 -2.04 15.74 -0.21
N SER A 93 -3.07 15.73 -1.05
CA SER A 93 -4.39 16.27 -0.73
C SER A 93 -5.53 15.28 -1.00
N PHE A 94 -5.27 14.01 -0.73
CA PHE A 94 -6.26 12.92 -0.83
C PHE A 94 -7.22 12.94 0.35
N ASN A 95 -8.48 12.66 0.06
CA ASN A 95 -9.60 12.66 1.01
C ASN A 95 -9.64 11.37 1.84
N ASP A 96 -9.22 10.26 1.26
CA ASP A 96 -9.36 8.95 1.88
C ASP A 96 -8.08 8.12 1.72
N LEU A 97 -7.70 7.45 2.79
CA LEU A 97 -6.67 6.41 2.79
C LEU A 97 -7.24 5.20 3.52
N SER A 98 -7.25 4.05 2.86
CA SER A 98 -7.75 2.80 3.42
C SER A 98 -6.76 1.67 3.18
N ILE A 99 -6.25 1.12 4.28
CA ILE A 99 -5.34 -0.04 4.28
C ILE A 99 -5.84 -1.01 5.37
N PRO A 100 -7.02 -1.62 5.19
CA PRO A 100 -7.74 -2.31 6.26
C PRO A 100 -7.03 -3.59 6.73
N SER A 101 -6.30 -4.24 5.84
CA SER A 101 -5.55 -5.47 6.14
C SER A 101 -4.14 -5.21 6.66
N LEU A 102 -3.75 -3.94 6.87
CA LEU A 102 -2.38 -3.63 7.28
C LEU A 102 -2.09 -4.24 8.63
N GLU A 103 -1.08 -5.10 8.64
CA GLU A 103 -0.63 -5.81 9.80
C GLU A 103 0.69 -5.25 10.30
N ASN A 104 1.68 -5.05 9.45
CA ASN A 104 3.01 -4.66 9.91
C ASN A 104 3.69 -3.66 8.98
N VAL A 105 4.40 -2.71 9.58
CA VAL A 105 5.31 -1.78 8.90
C VAL A 105 6.65 -1.84 9.63
N ASN A 106 7.65 -2.44 9.00
CA ASN A 106 8.97 -2.60 9.64
C ASN A 106 9.82 -1.32 9.57
N GLY A 107 9.45 -0.35 8.74
CA GLY A 107 10.01 1.00 8.69
C GLY A 107 9.10 2.05 9.33
N GLY A 108 9.26 3.29 8.88
CA GLY A 108 8.44 4.41 9.32
C GLY A 108 7.06 4.45 8.66
N PHE A 109 6.13 5.14 9.30
CA PHE A 109 4.81 5.41 8.77
C PHE A 109 4.56 6.91 8.81
N LYS A 110 4.60 7.56 7.65
CA LYS A 110 4.35 8.98 7.46
C LYS A 110 3.19 9.16 6.48
N VAL A 111 2.06 9.67 6.97
CA VAL A 111 0.89 10.00 6.14
C VAL A 111 0.47 11.43 6.47
N ILE A 112 0.60 12.32 5.50
CA ILE A 112 0.22 13.73 5.65
C ILE A 112 -0.72 14.11 4.52
N SER A 113 -1.97 14.42 4.85
CA SER A 113 -2.92 14.97 3.87
C SER A 113 -3.33 16.39 4.25
N THR A 114 -3.49 17.24 3.24
CA THR A 114 -4.16 18.54 3.37
C THR A 114 -5.69 18.39 3.30
N LYS A 115 -6.24 17.19 3.47
CA LYS A 115 -7.68 16.94 3.66
C LYS A 115 -7.91 16.24 4.99
N ASN A 116 -9.18 16.05 5.32
CA ASN A 116 -9.59 15.34 6.52
C ASN A 116 -9.45 13.83 6.29
N ILE A 117 -8.42 13.21 6.89
CA ILE A 117 -8.20 11.76 6.85
C ILE A 117 -8.24 11.18 8.26
N THR A 118 -8.68 9.93 8.39
CA THR A 118 -8.79 9.28 9.71
C THR A 118 -7.46 8.60 10.09
N CYS A 119 -6.68 9.22 10.98
CA CYS A 119 -5.42 8.62 11.47
C CYS A 119 -5.61 7.53 12.55
N ALA A 120 -6.78 7.47 13.19
CA ALA A 120 -7.04 6.66 14.38
C ALA A 120 -6.79 5.15 14.19
N THR A 121 -6.98 4.64 12.97
CA THR A 121 -6.75 3.23 12.64
C THR A 121 -5.29 2.83 12.84
N TRP A 122 -4.35 3.70 12.45
CA TRP A 122 -2.92 3.40 12.50
C TRP A 122 -2.27 3.79 13.83
N THR A 123 -2.88 4.68 14.61
CA THR A 123 -2.41 4.99 15.98
C THR A 123 -2.43 3.73 16.86
N LYS A 124 -3.44 2.86 16.70
CA LYS A 124 -3.48 1.57 17.40
C LYS A 124 -2.32 0.66 16.98
N MET A 125 -1.97 0.66 15.69
CA MET A 125 -0.86 -0.15 15.19
C MET A 125 0.50 0.28 15.75
N GLU A 126 0.71 1.59 15.92
CA GLU A 126 1.87 2.13 16.63
C GLU A 126 1.91 1.62 18.08
N ASP A 127 0.81 1.73 18.81
CA ASP A 127 0.70 1.29 20.22
C ASP A 127 1.03 -0.21 20.38
N TYR A 128 0.55 -1.04 19.44
CA TYR A 128 0.87 -2.47 19.38
C TYR A 128 2.27 -2.77 18.81
N LYS A 129 3.13 -1.76 18.59
CA LYS A 129 4.49 -1.88 18.02
C LYS A 129 4.54 -2.59 16.67
N ARG A 130 3.45 -2.48 15.90
CA ARG A 130 3.34 -3.03 14.55
C ARG A 130 3.97 -2.11 13.51
N ILE A 131 4.14 -0.84 13.86
CA ILE A 131 4.98 0.14 13.15
C ILE A 131 6.29 0.26 13.92
N ARG A 132 7.40 -0.18 13.34
CA ARG A 132 8.70 -0.25 14.03
C ARG A 132 9.49 1.05 13.97
N GLY A 133 9.28 1.85 12.93
CA GLY A 133 9.92 3.15 12.75
C GLY A 133 9.09 4.31 13.29
N LYS A 134 9.47 5.53 12.88
CA LYS A 134 8.75 6.76 13.27
C LYS A 134 7.32 6.74 12.72
N TYR A 135 6.34 6.97 13.58
CA TYR A 135 4.96 7.22 13.20
C TYR A 135 4.68 8.73 13.11
N GLU A 136 4.06 9.15 12.02
CA GLU A 136 3.61 10.52 11.78
C GLU A 136 2.35 10.47 10.91
N CYS A 137 1.17 10.62 11.50
CA CYS A 137 -0.07 10.79 10.75
C CYS A 137 -0.66 12.17 11.02
N ARG A 138 -0.90 12.94 9.95
CA ARG A 138 -1.45 14.29 10.03
C ARG A 138 -2.50 14.48 8.95
N ALA A 139 -3.75 14.59 9.38
CA ALA A 139 -4.80 15.22 8.58
C ALA A 139 -4.67 16.74 8.67
N LEU A 140 -5.25 17.46 7.72
CA LEU A 140 -5.55 18.86 7.98
C LEU A 140 -6.55 18.87 9.14
N ALA A 141 -6.14 19.45 10.27
CA ALA A 141 -7.10 19.86 11.29
C ALA A 141 -8.15 20.75 10.58
N PRO A 142 -9.45 20.69 10.93
CA PRO A 142 -10.27 21.89 10.75
C PRO A 142 -9.44 23.01 11.36
N GLN A 143 -9.31 24.14 10.66
CA GLN A 143 -8.55 25.29 11.16
C GLN A 143 -9.01 25.56 12.60
N GLU A 144 -8.25 25.10 13.60
CA GLU A 144 -8.26 25.74 14.90
C GLU A 144 -7.59 27.06 14.60
N SER A 145 -8.46 28.02 14.31
CA SER A 145 -8.17 29.43 14.31
C SER A 145 -7.15 29.71 15.39
N MET A 146 -5.99 30.18 14.97
CA MET A 146 -5.25 31.10 15.81
C MET A 146 -6.16 32.30 16.08
N HIS A 147 -6.86 32.26 17.21
CA HIS A 147 -7.40 33.40 17.94
C HIS A 147 -7.52 33.04 19.41
#